data_AF-A0A271J1P6-F1
#
_entry.id   AF-A0A271J1P6-F1
#
_cell.length_a   1.000
_cell.length_b   1.000
_cell.length_c   1.000
_cell.angle_alpha   90.00
_cell.angle_beta   90.00
_cell.angle_gamma   90.00
#
_symmetry.space_group_name_H-M   'P 1'
#
loop_
_entity.id
_entity.type
_entity.pdbx_description
1 polymer ?
#
loop_
_entity_poly.entity_id
_entity_poly.type
_entity_poly.pdbx_seq_one_letter_code
_entity_poly.pdbx_strand_id
1 'polypeptide(L)'
;MSASAQVLGYGLPPALRALVDRHQAARAKTTADQSVARRIRDGVRSGGLPVKGLTVYVHDGAVSLYGTLPSSAVREDVLGLVSRVPGVRRIVDHLRIADA
;
A
#
# COMPACT_ATOMS: atom_id res chain seq x y z
N MET A 1 40.69 10.45 3.21
CA MET A 1 40.71 10.81 4.64
C MET A 1 39.27 11.04 5.07
N SER A 2 38.65 10.05 5.71
CA SER A 2 37.25 10.08 6.17
C SER A 2 37.11 10.92 7.42
N ALA A 3 36.26 11.94 7.37
CA ALA A 3 35.79 12.62 8.57
C ALA A 3 34.71 11.75 9.23
N SER A 4 35.13 10.90 10.15
CA SER A 4 34.25 10.20 11.09
C SER A 4 33.63 11.21 12.04
N ALA A 5 32.40 11.64 11.77
CA ALA A 5 31.58 12.34 12.74
C ALA A 5 31.12 11.33 13.81
N GLN A 6 31.96 11.13 14.82
CA GLN A 6 31.52 10.55 16.09
C GLN A 6 30.57 11.55 16.73
N VAL A 7 29.27 11.35 16.54
CA VAL A 7 28.23 12.09 17.25
C VAL A 7 28.28 11.64 18.71
N LEU A 8 29.05 12.38 19.51
CA LEU A 8 29.14 12.26 20.95
C LEU A 8 27.77 12.61 21.57
N GLY A 9 27.19 11.65 22.28
CA GLY A 9 26.80 11.86 23.68
C GLY A 9 25.60 12.72 24.03
N TYR A 10 24.88 13.37 23.11
CA TYR A 10 23.57 13.94 23.44
C TYR A 10 22.49 12.90 23.24
N GLY A 11 22.29 12.06 24.26
CA GLY A 11 21.08 11.25 24.39
C GLY A 11 19.89 12.19 24.28
N LEU A 12 19.17 12.14 23.16
CA LEU A 12 17.97 12.93 22.95
C LEU A 12 17.08 12.78 24.20
N PRO A 13 16.62 13.89 24.81
CA PRO A 13 15.63 13.84 25.87
C PRO A 13 14.48 12.90 25.45
N PRO A 14 13.97 12.03 26.34
CA PRO A 14 12.95 11.04 25.98
C PRO A 14 11.74 11.66 25.26
N ALA A 15 11.41 12.92 25.56
CA ALA A 15 10.39 13.70 24.86
C ALA A 15 10.67 13.94 23.36
N LEU A 16 11.93 14.22 22.99
CA LEU A 16 12.33 14.45 21.59
C LEU A 16 12.44 13.14 20.81
N ARG A 17 12.86 12.04 21.45
CA ARG A 17 12.90 10.71 20.85
C ARG A 17 11.51 10.23 20.41
N ALA A 18 10.49 10.40 21.28
CA ALA A 18 9.10 10.03 20.97
C ALA A 18 8.48 10.83 19.81
N LEU A 19 9.01 12.01 19.51
CA LEU A 19 8.53 12.85 18.41
C LEU A 19 9.15 12.40 17.08
N VAL A 20 10.45 12.08 17.08
CA VAL A 20 11.15 11.49 15.92
C VAL A 20 10.58 10.11 15.59
N ASP A 21 10.35 9.25 16.58
CA ASP A 21 9.77 7.92 16.39
C ASP A 21 8.37 8.00 15.78
N ARG A 22 7.53 8.95 16.22
CA ARG A 22 6.21 9.20 15.61
C ARG A 22 6.31 9.66 14.17
N HIS A 23 7.25 10.55 13.86
CA HIS A 23 7.46 11.03 12.49
C HIS A 23 8.01 9.95 11.56
N GLN A 24 8.91 9.10 12.07
CA GLN A 24 9.47 7.97 11.34
C GLN A 24 8.42 6.88 11.11
N ALA A 25 7.58 6.57 12.11
CA ALA A 25 6.48 5.62 11.96
C ALA A 25 5.46 6.09 10.91
N ALA A 26 5.12 7.38 10.89
CA ALA A 26 4.22 7.95 9.89
C ALA A 26 4.81 7.86 8.47
N ARG A 27 6.11 8.13 8.30
CA ARG A 27 6.80 8.00 7.01
C ARG A 27 6.95 6.55 6.56
N ALA A 28 7.25 5.64 7.49
CA ALA A 28 7.37 4.21 7.21
C ALA A 28 6.02 3.62 6.76
N LYS A 29 4.91 4.05 7.37
CA LYS A 29 3.55 3.68 6.95
C LYS A 29 3.28 4.05 5.50
N THR A 30 3.60 5.29 5.11
CA THR A 30 3.43 5.76 3.73
C THR A 30 4.26 4.96 2.73
N THR A 31 5.51 4.62 3.06
CA THR A 31 6.37 3.80 2.18
C THR A 31 5.86 2.37 2.05
N ALA A 32 5.36 1.77 3.14
CA ALA A 32 4.77 0.44 3.12
C ALA A 32 3.49 0.41 2.26
N ASP A 33 2.58 1.37 2.46
CA ASP A 33 1.36 1.51 1.67
C ASP A 33 1.67 1.70 0.18
N GLN A 34 2.68 2.52 -0.16
CA GLN A 34 3.13 2.68 -1.54
C GLN A 34 3.71 1.40 -2.14
N SER A 35 4.42 0.60 -1.36
CA SER A 35 4.97 -0.68 -1.83
C SER A 35 3.88 -1.70 -2.11
N VAL A 36 2.84 -1.75 -1.27
CA VAL A 36 1.65 -2.59 -1.44
C VAL A 36 0.86 -2.12 -2.67
N ALA A 37 0.60 -0.82 -2.78
CA ALA A 37 -0.11 -0.24 -3.93
C ALA A 37 0.61 -0.54 -5.25
N ARG A 38 1.94 -0.50 -5.26
CA ARG A 38 2.75 -0.81 -6.45
C ARG A 38 2.64 -2.28 -6.83
N ARG A 39 2.80 -3.20 -5.87
CA ARG A 39 2.64 -4.65 -6.10
C ARG A 39 1.26 -5.01 -6.62
N ILE A 40 0.20 -4.41 -6.06
CA ILE A 40 -1.17 -4.63 -6.54
C ILE A 40 -1.31 -4.14 -7.99
N ARG A 41 -0.81 -2.93 -8.28
CA ARG A 41 -0.88 -2.36 -9.64
C ARG A 41 -0.12 -3.20 -10.66
N ASP A 42 1.07 -3.68 -10.30
CA ASP A 42 1.88 -4.56 -11.15
C ASP A 42 1.21 -5.91 -11.34
N GLY A 43 0.62 -6.48 -10.28
CA GLY A 43 -0.12 -7.75 -10.32
C GLY A 43 -1.38 -7.69 -11.19
N VAL A 44 -2.13 -6.59 -11.11
CA VAL A 44 -3.32 -6.39 -11.95
C VAL A 44 -2.92 -6.17 -13.42
N ARG A 45 -1.83 -5.43 -13.68
CA ARG A 45 -1.32 -5.21 -15.03
C ARG A 45 -0.81 -6.49 -15.68
N SER A 46 -0.10 -7.32 -14.91
CA SER A 46 0.42 -8.62 -15.37
C SER A 46 -0.67 -9.68 -15.51
N GLY A 47 -1.73 -9.61 -14.70
CA GLY A 47 -2.91 -10.48 -14.82
C GLY A 47 -3.78 -10.18 -16.06
N GLY A 48 -3.50 -9.13 -16.82
CA GLY A 48 -4.26 -8.78 -18.03
C GLY A 48 -5.74 -8.50 -17.76
N LEU A 49 -6.10 -8.18 -16.52
CA LEU A 49 -7.48 -8.04 -16.10
C LEU A 49 -8.08 -6.81 -16.79
N PRO A 50 -9.15 -6.95 -17.57
CA PRO A 50 -9.76 -5.84 -18.30
C PRO A 50 -10.51 -4.91 -17.33
N VAL A 51 -9.79 -4.02 -16.65
CA VAL A 51 -10.39 -3.04 -15.74
C VAL A 51 -10.34 -1.66 -16.35
N LYS A 52 -11.50 -1.00 -16.50
CA LYS A 52 -11.57 0.39 -16.96
C LYS A 52 -11.52 1.33 -15.75
N GLY A 53 -10.55 2.26 -15.76
CA GLY A 53 -10.43 3.28 -14.73
C GLY A 53 -10.10 2.75 -13.34
N LEU A 54 -9.26 1.70 -13.25
CA LEU A 54 -8.89 1.12 -11.96
C LEU A 54 -8.08 2.12 -11.13
N THR A 55 -8.64 2.50 -9.99
CA THR A 55 -7.96 3.31 -8.97
C THR A 55 -7.82 2.46 -7.71
N VAL A 56 -6.58 2.36 -7.21
CA VAL A 56 -6.24 1.57 -6.01
C VAL A 56 -5.73 2.51 -4.94
N TYR A 57 -6.40 2.53 -3.80
CA TYR A 57 -5.96 3.24 -2.61
C TYR A 57 -5.54 2.24 -1.55
N VAL A 58 -4.40 2.50 -0.90
CA VAL A 58 -3.93 1.67 0.21
C VAL A 58 -3.67 2.59 1.39
N HIS A 59 -4.25 2.26 2.54
CA HIS A 59 -4.06 3.02 3.77
C HIS A 59 -4.02 2.05 4.96
N ASP A 60 -2.88 1.97 5.63
CA ASP A 60 -2.69 1.12 6.81
C ASP A 60 -3.05 -0.36 6.57
N GLY A 61 -2.68 -0.89 5.40
CA GLY A 61 -3.03 -2.25 4.98
C GLY A 61 -4.51 -2.47 4.61
N ALA A 62 -5.34 -1.42 4.63
CA ALA A 62 -6.66 -1.44 4.01
C ALA A 62 -6.54 -1.02 2.54
N VAL A 63 -6.89 -1.94 1.64
CA VAL A 63 -6.89 -1.71 0.19
C VAL A 63 -8.31 -1.37 -0.25
N SER A 64 -8.50 -0.23 -0.90
CA SER A 64 -9.75 0.16 -1.53
C SER A 64 -9.60 0.16 -3.05
N LEU A 65 -10.46 -0.60 -3.73
CA LEU A 65 -10.43 -0.78 -5.18
C LEU A 65 -11.62 -0.08 -5.80
N TYR A 66 -11.38 0.77 -6.78
CA TYR A 66 -12.40 1.50 -7.52
C TYR A 66 -12.20 1.30 -9.01
N GLY A 67 -13.28 1.17 -9.78
CA GLY A 67 -13.19 0.96 -11.21
C GLY A 67 -14.39 0.17 -11.73
N THR A 68 -14.38 -0.09 -13.03
CA THR A 68 -15.42 -0.89 -13.68
C THR A 68 -14.83 -2.18 -14.24
N LEU A 69 -15.43 -3.30 -13.86
CA LEU A 69 -15.09 -4.65 -14.32
C LEU A 69 -16.16 -5.19 -15.27
N PRO A 70 -15.79 -6.02 -16.25
CA PRO A 70 -16.76 -6.62 -17.18
C PRO A 70 -17.45 -7.87 -16.64
N SER A 71 -16.92 -8.52 -15.59
CA SER A 71 -17.60 -9.66 -14.96
C SER A 71 -17.24 -9.83 -13.49
N SER A 72 -18.07 -10.59 -12.77
CA SER A 72 -17.83 -11.02 -11.40
C SER A 72 -16.65 -11.99 -11.26
N ALA A 73 -16.32 -12.77 -12.31
CA ALA A 73 -15.15 -13.65 -12.29
C ALA A 73 -13.85 -12.84 -12.19
N VAL A 74 -13.74 -11.75 -12.97
CA VAL A 74 -12.59 -10.82 -12.91
C VAL A 74 -12.47 -10.20 -11.52
N ARG A 75 -13.61 -9.90 -10.87
CA ARG A 75 -13.64 -9.37 -9.50
C ARG A 75 -13.03 -10.35 -8.50
N GLU A 76 -13.39 -11.63 -8.58
CA GLU A 76 -12.83 -12.67 -7.70
C GLU A 76 -11.33 -12.86 -7.93
N ASP A 77 -10.88 -12.85 -9.20
CA ASP A 77 -9.46 -12.93 -9.52
C ASP A 77 -8.67 -11.75 -8.93
N VAL A 78 -9.19 -10.52 -9.05
CA VAL A 78 -8.60 -9.32 -8.45
C VAL A 78 -8.54 -9.46 -6.92
N LEU A 79 -9.64 -9.86 -6.29
CA LEU A 79 -9.72 -10.04 -4.84
C LEU A 79 -8.74 -11.11 -4.34
N GLY A 80 -8.64 -12.24 -5.05
CA GLY A 80 -7.71 -13.31 -4.74
C GLY A 80 -6.26 -12.87 -4.88
N LEU A 81 -5.94 -12.09 -5.92
CA LEU A 81 -4.60 -11.55 -6.14
C LEU A 81 -4.23 -10.54 -5.04
N VAL A 82 -5.13 -9.63 -4.71
CA VAL A 82 -4.94 -8.63 -3.64
C VAL A 82 -4.80 -9.30 -2.28
N SER A 83 -5.60 -10.33 -1.99
CA SER A 83 -5.53 -11.08 -0.74
C SER A 83 -4.21 -11.85 -0.58
N ARG A 84 -3.50 -12.17 -1.66
CA ARG A 84 -2.18 -12.82 -1.62
C ARG A 84 -1.04 -11.83 -1.36
N VAL A 85 -1.29 -10.52 -1.42
CA VAL A 85 -0.25 -9.51 -1.19
C VAL A 85 0.05 -9.41 0.31
N PRO A 86 1.30 -9.63 0.74
CA PRO A 86 1.67 -9.51 2.14
C PRO A 86 1.54 -8.05 2.60
N GLY A 87 0.83 -7.83 3.71
CA GLY A 87 0.52 -6.51 4.26
C GLY A 87 -0.93 -6.06 4.07
N VAL A 88 -1.72 -6.79 3.28
CA VAL A 88 -3.16 -6.54 3.14
C VAL A 88 -3.89 -7.13 4.36
N ARG A 89 -4.55 -6.26 5.12
CA ARG A 89 -5.38 -6.63 6.29
C ARG A 89 -6.87 -6.53 5.99
N ARG A 90 -7.26 -5.62 5.11
CA ARG A 90 -8.66 -5.38 4.77
C ARG A 90 -8.76 -5.03 3.29
N ILE A 91 -9.80 -5.55 2.65
CA ILE A 91 -10.11 -5.25 1.25
C ILE A 91 -11.49 -4.60 1.24
N VAL A 92 -11.57 -3.43 0.63
CA VAL A 92 -12.80 -2.68 0.42
C VAL A 92 -13.01 -2.59 -1.08
N ASP A 93 -14.06 -3.24 -1.54
CA ASP A 93 -14.35 -3.34 -2.95
C ASP A 93 -15.46 -2.37 -3.34
N HIS A 94 -15.10 -1.39 -4.18
CA HIS A 94 -16.00 -0.44 -4.81
C HIS A 94 -16.00 -0.60 -6.34
N LEU A 95 -15.64 -1.78 -6.83
CA LEU A 95 -15.66 -2.12 -8.25
C LEU A 95 -17.10 -2.30 -8.71
N ARG A 96 -17.45 -1.65 -9.82
CA ARG A 96 -18.76 -1.77 -10.47
C ARG A 96 -18.64 -2.82 -11.56
N ILE A 97 -19.58 -3.77 -11.59
CA ILE A 97 -19.66 -4.73 -12.70
C ILE A 97 -20.51 -4.06 -13.78
N ALA A 98 -19.89 -3.77 -14.93
CA ALA A 98 -20.61 -3.41 -16.15
C ALA A 98 -21.15 -4.71 -16.74
N ASP A 99 -22.19 -5.23 -16.11
CA ASP A 99 -22.99 -6.30 -16.67
C ASP A 99 -23.61 -5.75 -17.98
N ALA A 100 -23.42 -6.46 -19.08
CA ALA A 100 -23.94 -6.13 -20.41
C ALA A 100 -24.74 -7.31 -20.94
#